data_AF-U4R3M9-F1
#
_entry.id   AF-U4R3M9-F1
#
_cell.length_a   1.000
_cell.length_b   1.000
_cell.length_c   1.000
_cell.angle_alpha   90.00
_cell.angle_beta   90.00
_cell.angle_gamma   90.00
#
_symmetry.space_group_name_H-M   'P 1'
#
loop_
_entity.id
_entity.type
_entity.pdbx_description
1 polymer ?
#
loop_
_entity_poly.entity_id
_entity_poly.type
_entity_poly.pdbx_seq_one_letter_code
_entity_poly.pdbx_strand_id
1 'polypeptide(L)'
;MINLSNRYTDLAIEAHEIFMNSSEAKQQAQEGKTPPGVVIENAGDEDVKITRVRITSRTGEASIGKPMGNYITLEIPELKDNNEDVNKKTIDAMARELRDMLKLKEGSTTLVIGLGNWNVTPDALGPKVVSNLMVTRHLLQYVPEHVDEGVSPVCAIAPGVLGITGIETGEIVRGVVDRLKPDALIAIDALAARSMERVSTTIQIADTGIAPGGGVGNKRMELSEQTLGMPVVAIGVPTVVDAATLTNDAMDLVIDSLMNESPKDSGFYNTLKDIDRDQKYELIKEALNPYVGHLIVTPKEIDDIISRVSKVVANGLNMALHQGITLDDVGRYIN
;
A
#
# COMPACT_ATOMS: atom_id res chain seq x y z
N MET A 1 3.78 29.40 -10.02
CA MET A 1 3.88 28.30 -11.00
C MET A 1 3.94 27.01 -10.22
N ILE A 2 2.88 26.21 -10.27
CA ILE A 2 2.84 24.90 -9.61
C ILE A 2 3.56 23.95 -10.56
N ASN A 3 4.72 23.45 -10.15
CA ASN A 3 5.48 22.46 -10.89
C ASN A 3 4.66 21.16 -10.91
N LEU A 4 4.13 20.79 -12.07
CA LEU A 4 3.20 19.68 -12.26
C LEU A 4 3.91 18.33 -12.54
N SER A 5 5.21 18.23 -12.25
CA SER A 5 6.02 17.01 -12.39
C SER A 5 5.70 15.90 -11.39
N ASN A 6 4.50 15.87 -10.78
CA ASN A 6 4.17 14.93 -9.71
C ASN A 6 3.74 13.57 -10.27
N ARG A 7 4.77 12.84 -10.66
CA ARG A 7 5.03 11.41 -10.53
C ARG A 7 4.54 10.78 -9.21
N TYR A 8 3.23 10.80 -8.95
CA TYR A 8 2.65 10.33 -7.69
C TYR A 8 2.73 8.79 -7.58
N THR A 9 3.49 8.27 -6.62
CA THR A 9 3.45 6.87 -6.18
C THR A 9 2.90 6.82 -4.77
N ASP A 10 2.07 5.81 -4.49
CA ASP A 10 1.65 5.52 -3.12
C ASP A 10 2.72 4.74 -2.33
N LEU A 11 3.66 4.06 -3.01
CA LEU A 11 4.71 3.26 -2.40
C LEU A 11 5.95 4.08 -2.01
N ALA A 12 6.44 3.89 -0.78
CA ALA A 12 7.63 4.55 -0.27
C ALA A 12 8.93 4.05 -0.94
N ILE A 13 8.97 2.76 -1.31
CA ILE A 13 10.13 2.18 -2.01
C ILE A 13 10.27 2.78 -3.42
N GLU A 14 9.17 2.92 -4.17
CA GLU A 14 9.18 3.56 -5.48
C GLU A 14 9.61 5.04 -5.37
N ALA A 15 9.14 5.75 -4.34
CA ALA A 15 9.54 7.13 -4.07
C ALA A 15 11.05 7.24 -3.80
N HIS A 16 11.60 6.27 -3.06
CA HIS A 16 13.04 6.18 -2.81
C HIS A 16 13.84 5.84 -4.08
N GLU A 17 13.39 4.88 -4.89
CA GLU A 17 14.03 4.52 -6.16
C GLU A 17 14.08 5.71 -7.13
N ILE A 18 13.00 6.51 -7.19
CA ILE A 18 12.96 7.75 -7.98
C ILE A 18 14.02 8.73 -7.49
N PHE A 19 14.09 8.95 -6.17
CA PHE A 19 15.10 9.82 -5.59
C PHE A 19 16.50 9.33 -6.00
N MET A 20 16.81 8.04 -5.80
CA MET A 20 18.12 7.47 -6.14
C MET A 20 18.49 7.57 -7.62
N ASN A 21 17.50 7.52 -8.51
CA ASN A 21 17.71 7.63 -9.95
C ASN A 21 17.81 9.09 -10.45
N SER A 22 17.47 10.07 -9.61
CA SER A 22 17.56 11.49 -9.92
C SER A 22 19.01 11.99 -10.05
N SER A 23 19.20 13.04 -10.83
CA SER A 23 20.48 13.73 -11.00
C SER A 23 21.08 14.21 -9.67
N GLU A 24 20.23 14.60 -8.71
CA GLU A 24 20.63 15.07 -7.38
C GLU A 24 21.19 13.94 -6.51
N ALA A 25 20.57 12.76 -6.53
CA ALA A 25 21.09 11.60 -5.82
C ALA A 25 22.34 11.03 -6.45
N LYS A 26 22.51 11.09 -7.78
CA LYS A 26 23.76 10.69 -8.45
C LYS A 26 24.96 11.54 -8.02
N GLN A 27 24.76 12.83 -7.73
CA GLN A 27 25.78 13.69 -7.14
C GLN A 27 26.08 13.33 -5.67
N GLN A 28 25.05 13.03 -4.86
CA GLN A 28 25.24 12.63 -3.45
C GLN A 28 25.83 11.20 -3.30
N ALA A 29 25.53 10.30 -4.23
CA ALA A 29 26.05 8.94 -4.28
C ALA A 29 27.52 8.88 -4.71
N GLN A 30 27.98 9.81 -5.57
CA GLN A 30 29.42 9.99 -5.85
C GLN A 30 30.21 10.39 -4.59
N GLU A 31 29.56 10.96 -3.57
CA GLU A 31 30.13 11.24 -2.25
C GLU A 31 29.90 10.13 -1.21
N GLY A 32 29.28 9.00 -1.59
CA GLY A 32 29.05 7.84 -0.70
C GLY A 32 27.99 8.06 0.40
N LYS A 33 27.09 9.04 0.24
CA LYS A 33 26.07 9.36 1.25
C LYS A 33 24.71 8.77 0.87
N THR A 34 24.08 8.07 1.80
CA THR A 34 22.62 7.82 1.77
C THR A 34 21.88 9.16 1.88
N PRO A 35 20.62 9.26 1.37
CA PRO A 35 19.83 10.47 1.54
C PRO A 35 19.76 10.85 3.03
N PRO A 36 20.13 12.08 3.42
CA PRO A 36 20.16 12.47 4.82
C PRO A 36 18.75 12.39 5.43
N GLY A 37 18.58 11.51 6.41
CA GLY A 37 17.31 11.30 7.12
C GLY A 37 16.46 10.13 6.63
N VAL A 38 17.03 9.20 5.85
CA VAL A 38 16.36 7.98 5.40
C VAL A 38 17.20 6.77 5.81
N VAL A 39 16.58 5.82 6.51
CA VAL A 39 17.20 4.55 6.90
C VAL A 39 16.46 3.42 6.22
N ILE A 40 17.20 2.51 5.58
CA ILE A 40 16.64 1.36 4.88
C ILE A 40 17.21 0.08 5.46
N GLU A 41 16.33 -0.88 5.72
CA GLU A 41 16.67 -2.21 6.18
C GLU A 41 15.94 -3.24 5.33
N ASN A 42 16.65 -4.28 4.89
CA ASN A 42 16.09 -5.38 4.12
C ASN A 42 16.10 -6.66 4.96
N ALA A 43 15.02 -7.42 4.88
CA ALA A 43 14.83 -8.72 5.53
C ALA A 43 13.96 -9.61 4.64
N GLY A 44 13.58 -10.78 5.14
CA GLY A 44 12.75 -11.74 4.42
C GLY A 44 13.55 -12.81 3.67
N ASP A 45 12.88 -13.46 2.73
CA ASP A 45 13.43 -14.54 1.90
C ASP A 45 13.10 -14.33 0.41
N GLU A 46 13.27 -15.36 -0.42
CA GLU A 46 12.98 -15.26 -1.85
C GLU A 46 11.48 -15.11 -2.17
N ASP A 47 10.61 -15.62 -1.29
CA ASP A 47 9.16 -15.60 -1.47
C ASP A 47 8.54 -14.29 -0.95
N VAL A 48 9.03 -13.80 0.19
CA VAL A 48 8.57 -12.57 0.83
C VAL A 48 9.76 -11.69 1.17
N LYS A 49 10.04 -10.71 0.31
CA LYS A 49 11.08 -9.70 0.57
C LYS A 49 10.48 -8.58 1.40
N ILE A 50 11.20 -8.16 2.44
CA ILE A 50 10.75 -7.12 3.37
C ILE A 50 11.72 -5.95 3.28
N THR A 51 11.24 -4.77 2.91
CA THR A 51 12.00 -3.53 2.95
C THR A 51 11.37 -2.56 3.93
N ARG A 52 12.12 -2.19 4.97
CA ARG A 52 11.72 -1.20 5.97
C ARG A 52 12.40 0.12 5.65
N VAL A 53 11.61 1.15 5.38
CA VAL A 53 12.08 2.52 5.14
C VAL A 53 11.63 3.40 6.30
N ARG A 54 12.58 4.01 7.00
CA ARG A 54 12.32 4.98 8.06
C ARG A 54 12.76 6.37 7.63
N ILE A 55 11.81 7.29 7.56
CA ILE A 55 12.04 8.70 7.25
C ILE A 55 12.13 9.45 8.59
N THR A 56 13.34 9.85 8.98
CA THR A 56 13.67 10.37 10.31
C THR A 56 13.84 11.89 10.36
N SER A 57 13.80 12.58 9.23
CA SER A 57 13.97 14.04 9.19
C SER A 57 13.11 14.71 8.13
N ARG A 58 12.91 16.03 8.28
CA ARG A 58 12.27 16.89 7.28
C ARG A 58 13.03 16.94 5.96
N THR A 59 14.35 16.80 5.99
CA THR A 59 15.15 16.68 4.76
C THR A 59 14.81 15.39 4.03
N GLY A 60 14.66 14.27 4.75
CA GLY A 60 14.21 13.00 4.18
C GLY A 60 12.79 13.09 3.60
N GLU A 61 11.87 13.73 4.31
CA GLU A 61 10.50 13.97 3.82
C GLU A 61 10.49 14.80 2.53
N ALA A 62 11.27 15.89 2.47
CA ALA A 62 11.37 16.71 1.26
C ALA A 62 12.04 15.98 0.08
N SER A 63 13.03 15.13 0.36
CA SER A 63 13.74 14.34 -0.66
C SER A 63 12.91 13.19 -1.22
N ILE A 64 12.18 12.47 -0.37
CA ILE A 64 11.35 11.32 -0.79
C ILE A 64 9.95 11.76 -1.25
N GLY A 65 9.43 12.86 -0.71
CA GLY A 65 8.04 13.28 -0.94
C GLY A 65 7.02 12.44 -0.17
N LYS A 66 7.44 11.81 0.93
CA LYS A 66 6.60 11.01 1.84
C LYS A 66 6.75 11.51 3.28
N PRO A 67 5.67 11.61 4.07
CA PRO A 67 5.74 12.07 5.46
C PRO A 67 6.75 11.28 6.30
N MET A 68 7.36 11.95 7.28
CA MET A 68 8.19 11.28 8.29
C MET A 68 7.43 10.14 9.00
N GLY A 69 8.08 8.98 9.12
CA GLY A 69 7.51 7.79 9.76
C GLY A 69 8.18 6.51 9.28
N ASN A 70 7.52 5.38 9.55
CA ASN A 70 7.97 4.04 9.20
C ASN A 70 7.08 3.47 8.10
N TYR A 71 7.72 2.94 7.07
CA TYR A 71 7.10 2.26 5.94
C TYR A 71 7.70 0.87 5.81
N ILE A 72 6.86 -0.13 5.65
CA ILE A 72 7.27 -1.52 5.47
C ILE A 72 6.64 -1.99 4.18
N THR A 73 7.47 -2.40 3.23
CA THR A 73 7.03 -2.96 1.96
C THR A 73 7.33 -4.45 1.97
N LEU A 74 6.30 -5.26 1.78
CA LEU A 74 6.41 -6.68 1.51
C LEU A 74 6.25 -6.87 0.00
N GLU A 75 7.29 -7.35 -0.67
CA GLU A 75 7.25 -7.73 -2.08
C GLU A 75 7.13 -9.25 -2.20
N ILE A 76 6.02 -9.70 -2.78
CA ILE A 76 5.61 -11.10 -2.87
C ILE A 76 5.16 -11.37 -4.32
N PRO A 77 6.06 -11.82 -5.21
CA PRO A 77 5.74 -12.02 -6.63
C PRO A 77 4.52 -12.93 -6.88
N GLU A 78 4.36 -13.96 -6.03
CA GLU A 78 3.28 -14.95 -6.13
C GLU A 78 2.02 -14.60 -5.32
N LEU A 79 1.90 -13.38 -4.77
CA LEU A 79 0.72 -12.98 -3.98
C LEU A 79 -0.60 -13.00 -4.79
N LYS A 80 -0.50 -12.69 -6.08
CA LYS A 80 -1.63 -12.77 -7.01
C LYS A 80 -1.96 -14.21 -7.39
N ASP A 81 -1.05 -15.15 -7.16
CA ASP A 81 -1.22 -16.57 -7.45
C ASP A 81 -1.84 -17.29 -6.24
N ASN A 82 -2.38 -18.49 -6.45
CA ASN A 82 -3.01 -19.26 -5.37
C ASN A 82 -2.01 -20.22 -4.69
N ASN A 83 -0.90 -19.67 -4.20
CA ASN A 83 0.14 -20.45 -3.51
C ASN A 83 -0.06 -20.39 -1.99
N GLU A 84 -0.51 -21.50 -1.39
CA GLU A 84 -0.82 -21.58 0.05
C GLU A 84 0.42 -21.36 0.95
N ASP A 85 1.58 -21.86 0.54
CA ASP A 85 2.83 -21.72 1.31
C ASP A 85 3.29 -20.26 1.34
N VAL A 86 3.29 -19.59 0.19
CA VAL A 86 3.62 -18.16 0.08
C VAL A 86 2.61 -17.32 0.85
N ASN A 87 1.32 -17.65 0.77
CA ASN A 87 0.27 -16.97 1.53
C ASN A 87 0.52 -17.08 3.04
N LYS A 88 0.86 -18.27 3.55
CA LYS A 88 1.16 -18.46 4.97
C LYS A 88 2.40 -17.67 5.41
N LYS A 89 3.47 -17.68 4.62
CA LYS A 89 4.67 -16.86 4.87
C LYS A 89 4.34 -15.37 4.90
N THR A 90 3.51 -14.91 3.96
CA THR A 90 3.08 -13.51 3.85
C THR A 90 2.26 -13.09 5.08
N ILE A 91 1.30 -13.91 5.49
CA ILE A 91 0.51 -13.70 6.71
C ILE A 91 1.43 -13.59 7.92
N ASP A 92 2.35 -14.53 8.09
CA ASP A 92 3.28 -14.56 9.22
C ASP A 92 4.19 -13.33 9.25
N ALA A 93 4.72 -12.93 8.08
CA ALA A 93 5.54 -11.73 7.95
C ALA A 93 4.73 -10.47 8.30
N MET A 94 3.58 -10.29 7.67
CA MET A 94 2.68 -9.16 7.91
C MET A 94 2.26 -9.06 9.38
N ALA A 95 1.92 -10.18 10.01
CA ALA A 95 1.52 -10.20 11.42
C ALA A 95 2.67 -9.76 12.36
N ARG A 96 3.91 -10.19 12.08
CA ARG A 96 5.09 -9.76 12.85
C ARG A 96 5.32 -8.25 12.72
N GLU A 97 5.37 -7.75 11.48
CA GLU A 97 5.61 -6.32 11.22
C GLU A 97 4.52 -5.43 11.84
N LEU A 98 3.25 -5.84 11.78
CA LEU A 98 2.14 -5.10 12.40
C LEU A 98 2.22 -5.06 13.92
N ARG A 99 2.56 -6.18 14.57
CA ARG A 99 2.72 -6.22 16.04
C ARG A 99 3.85 -5.29 16.50
N ASP A 100 4.97 -5.30 15.78
CA ASP A 100 6.13 -4.46 16.08
C ASP A 100 5.83 -2.97 15.86
N MET A 101 4.98 -2.64 14.88
CA MET A 101 4.55 -1.27 14.60
C MET A 101 3.53 -0.76 15.63
N LEU A 102 2.50 -1.54 15.95
CA LEU A 102 1.39 -1.10 16.80
C LEU A 102 1.70 -1.18 18.31
N LYS A 103 2.48 -2.17 18.76
CA LYS A 103 2.84 -2.41 20.18
C LYS A 103 1.66 -2.32 21.15
N LEU A 104 0.52 -2.90 20.76
CA LEU A 104 -0.70 -2.85 21.56
C LEU A 104 -0.57 -3.65 22.85
N LYS A 105 -1.22 -3.15 23.90
CA LYS A 105 -1.39 -3.88 25.15
C LYS A 105 -2.52 -4.90 24.99
N GLU A 106 -2.47 -5.96 25.79
CA GLU A 106 -3.59 -6.89 25.90
C GLU A 106 -4.89 -6.15 26.25
N GLY A 107 -5.98 -6.51 25.57
CA GLY A 107 -7.29 -5.86 25.74
C GLY A 107 -7.47 -4.51 25.01
N SER A 108 -6.47 -4.03 24.25
CA SER A 108 -6.61 -2.79 23.46
C SER A 108 -7.69 -2.93 22.38
N THR A 109 -8.60 -1.95 22.30
CA THR A 109 -9.64 -1.91 21.27
C THR A 109 -9.07 -1.37 19.98
N THR A 110 -9.10 -2.18 18.92
CA THR A 110 -8.64 -1.77 17.58
C THR A 110 -9.83 -1.54 16.65
N LEU A 111 -9.83 -0.42 15.94
CA LEU A 111 -10.81 -0.12 14.89
C LEU A 111 -10.16 -0.32 13.51
N VAL A 112 -10.70 -1.24 12.72
CA VAL A 112 -10.27 -1.51 11.35
C VAL A 112 -11.22 -0.84 10.36
N ILE A 113 -10.68 -0.02 9.46
CA ILE A 113 -11.44 0.70 8.43
C ILE A 113 -11.08 0.15 7.06
N GLY A 114 -12.05 -0.42 6.36
CA GLY A 114 -11.92 -0.82 4.96
C GLY A 114 -12.29 0.32 4.03
N LEU A 115 -11.31 1.05 3.52
CA LEU A 115 -11.49 2.13 2.55
C LEU A 115 -11.71 1.57 1.14
N GLY A 116 -12.45 2.33 0.34
CA GLY A 116 -12.70 2.01 -1.07
C GLY A 116 -14.17 1.81 -1.42
N ASN A 117 -14.44 1.72 -2.71
CA ASN A 117 -15.76 1.54 -3.29
C ASN A 117 -15.98 0.07 -3.67
N TRP A 118 -16.88 -0.62 -2.97
CA TRP A 118 -17.22 -2.02 -3.26
C TRP A 118 -17.85 -2.24 -4.66
N ASN A 119 -18.32 -1.19 -5.34
CA ASN A 119 -18.84 -1.28 -6.71
C ASN A 119 -17.72 -1.20 -7.78
N VAL A 120 -16.50 -0.88 -7.39
CA VAL A 120 -15.35 -0.79 -8.29
C VAL A 120 -14.36 -1.88 -7.88
N THR A 121 -14.30 -2.97 -8.65
CA THR A 121 -13.53 -4.17 -8.29
C THR A 121 -12.09 -3.92 -7.81
N PRO A 122 -11.23 -3.15 -8.52
CA PRO A 122 -9.87 -2.88 -8.05
C PRO A 122 -9.82 -2.01 -6.77
N ASP A 123 -10.89 -1.30 -6.44
CA ASP A 123 -11.02 -0.43 -5.26
C ASP A 123 -11.78 -1.13 -4.10
N ALA A 124 -12.21 -2.38 -4.29
CA ALA A 124 -13.03 -3.11 -3.33
C ALA A 124 -12.20 -3.85 -2.26
N LEU A 125 -10.88 -3.66 -2.22
CA LEU A 125 -9.98 -4.39 -1.33
C LEU A 125 -10.34 -4.17 0.15
N GLY A 126 -10.41 -2.92 0.61
CA GLY A 126 -10.70 -2.60 2.01
C GLY A 126 -12.01 -3.21 2.50
N PRO A 127 -13.15 -3.02 1.79
CA PRO A 127 -14.41 -3.68 2.12
C PRO A 127 -14.31 -5.21 2.19
N LYS A 128 -13.57 -5.85 1.29
CA LYS A 128 -13.39 -7.31 1.31
C LYS A 128 -12.49 -7.78 2.45
N VAL A 129 -11.45 -7.03 2.81
CA VAL A 129 -10.63 -7.36 3.98
C VAL A 129 -11.48 -7.32 5.25
N VAL A 130 -12.30 -6.26 5.41
CA VAL A 130 -13.23 -6.13 6.54
C VAL A 130 -14.22 -7.30 6.59
N SER A 131 -14.73 -7.79 5.45
CA SER A 131 -15.66 -8.94 5.45
C SER A 131 -15.03 -10.27 5.86
N ASN A 132 -13.70 -10.39 5.81
CA ASN A 132 -12.96 -11.58 6.24
C ASN A 132 -12.28 -11.37 7.62
N LEU A 133 -12.58 -10.27 8.33
CA LEU A 133 -11.95 -9.97 9.61
C LEU A 133 -12.73 -10.61 10.76
N MET A 134 -12.01 -11.12 11.75
CA MET A 134 -12.58 -11.59 13.00
C MET A 134 -12.99 -10.38 13.87
N VAL A 135 -14.27 -10.00 13.83
CA VAL A 135 -14.81 -8.87 14.61
C VAL A 135 -15.30 -9.35 15.97
N THR A 136 -14.66 -8.93 17.05
CA THR A 136 -14.78 -9.59 18.36
C THR A 136 -15.23 -8.68 19.49
N ARG A 137 -15.24 -7.35 19.31
CA ARG A 137 -15.62 -6.42 20.40
C ARG A 137 -17.00 -6.75 20.98
N HIS A 138 -17.95 -7.13 20.14
CA HIS A 138 -19.30 -7.46 20.59
C HIS A 138 -19.33 -8.79 21.37
N LEU A 139 -18.55 -9.79 20.98
CA LEU A 139 -18.46 -11.08 21.70
C LEU A 139 -17.92 -10.87 23.12
N LEU A 140 -16.83 -10.11 23.25
CA LEU A 140 -16.25 -9.76 24.56
C LEU A 140 -17.19 -8.93 25.44
N GLN A 141 -18.15 -8.22 24.86
CA GLN A 141 -19.12 -7.41 25.60
C GLN A 141 -20.35 -8.20 26.06
N TYR A 142 -20.82 -9.14 25.25
CA TYR A 142 -22.10 -9.82 25.48
C TYR A 142 -21.98 -11.28 25.92
N VAL A 143 -20.91 -11.98 25.51
CA VAL A 143 -20.67 -13.41 25.79
C VAL A 143 -19.20 -13.69 26.13
N PRO A 144 -18.57 -12.95 27.06
CA PRO A 144 -17.13 -13.08 27.35
C PRO A 144 -16.71 -14.49 27.76
N GLU A 145 -17.58 -15.28 28.39
CA GLU A 145 -17.31 -16.65 28.81
C GLU A 145 -17.20 -17.66 27.65
N HIS A 146 -17.58 -17.28 26.43
CA HIS A 146 -17.47 -18.08 25.21
C HIS A 146 -16.32 -17.63 24.30
N VAL A 147 -15.49 -16.69 24.76
CA VAL A 147 -14.37 -16.13 24.00
C VAL A 147 -13.07 -16.71 24.53
N ASP A 148 -12.24 -17.24 23.63
CA ASP A 148 -10.94 -17.81 23.98
C ASP A 148 -9.98 -16.75 24.56
N GLU A 149 -9.06 -17.18 25.43
CA GLU A 149 -7.99 -16.31 25.93
C GLU A 149 -7.12 -15.78 24.78
N GLY A 150 -6.73 -14.51 24.87
CA GLY A 150 -5.91 -13.83 23.87
C GLY A 150 -6.67 -13.19 22.69
N VAL A 151 -8.00 -13.36 22.63
CA VAL A 151 -8.86 -12.60 21.71
C VAL A 151 -8.92 -11.13 22.13
N SER A 152 -8.32 -10.25 21.34
CA SER A 152 -8.44 -8.79 21.52
C SER A 152 -9.77 -8.23 20.99
N PRO A 153 -10.29 -7.11 21.53
CA PRO A 153 -11.50 -6.43 21.03
C PRO A 153 -11.25 -5.69 19.72
N VAL A 154 -11.78 -6.25 18.62
CA VAL A 154 -11.68 -5.68 17.28
C VAL A 154 -13.05 -5.18 16.81
N CYS A 155 -13.08 -3.97 16.26
CA CYS A 155 -14.20 -3.40 15.51
C CYS A 155 -13.80 -3.27 14.05
N ALA A 156 -14.76 -3.38 13.14
CA ALA A 156 -14.51 -3.05 11.74
C ALA A 156 -15.69 -2.37 11.08
N ILE A 157 -15.40 -1.45 10.16
CA ILE A 157 -16.40 -0.84 9.27
C ILE A 157 -15.81 -0.61 7.88
N ALA A 158 -16.66 -0.69 6.86
CA ALA A 158 -16.37 -0.24 5.50
C ALA A 158 -17.29 0.95 5.19
N PRO A 159 -16.84 2.20 5.39
CA PRO A 159 -17.71 3.38 5.32
C PRO A 159 -18.20 3.69 3.89
N GLY A 160 -17.55 3.15 2.87
CA GLY A 160 -17.80 3.48 1.47
C GLY A 160 -17.20 4.84 1.09
N VAL A 161 -17.67 5.35 -0.05
CA VAL A 161 -17.18 6.58 -0.67
C VAL A 161 -18.27 7.64 -0.74
N LEU A 162 -17.85 8.91 -0.82
CA LEU A 162 -18.74 10.09 -0.91
C LEU A 162 -19.90 9.91 -1.90
N GLY A 163 -19.62 9.36 -3.10
CA GLY A 163 -20.62 9.18 -4.15
C GLY A 163 -21.76 8.21 -3.79
N ILE A 164 -21.59 7.41 -2.75
CA ILE A 164 -22.60 6.45 -2.26
C ILE A 164 -23.29 7.00 -1.01
N THR A 165 -22.52 7.59 -0.09
CA THR A 165 -23.00 7.97 1.24
C THR A 165 -23.49 9.41 1.31
N GLY A 166 -22.98 10.30 0.46
CA GLY A 166 -23.14 11.75 0.60
C GLY A 166 -22.36 12.38 1.76
N ILE A 167 -21.52 11.60 2.46
CA ILE A 167 -20.71 12.03 3.60
C ILE A 167 -19.26 11.67 3.30
N GLU A 168 -18.32 12.57 3.58
CA GLU A 168 -16.90 12.30 3.37
C GLU A 168 -16.44 11.15 4.27
N THR A 169 -15.64 10.24 3.71
CA THR A 169 -15.16 9.05 4.44
C THR A 169 -14.46 9.43 5.75
N GLY A 170 -13.69 10.53 5.73
CA GLY A 170 -13.03 11.06 6.93
C GLY A 170 -14.00 11.50 8.02
N GLU A 171 -15.15 12.07 7.67
CA GLU A 171 -16.18 12.48 8.64
C GLU A 171 -16.86 11.27 9.29
N ILE A 172 -17.16 10.23 8.50
CA ILE A 172 -17.72 8.97 9.01
C ILE A 172 -16.74 8.34 10.01
N VAL A 173 -15.47 8.21 9.60
CA VAL A 173 -14.43 7.62 10.46
C VAL A 173 -14.25 8.44 11.73
N ARG A 174 -14.17 9.77 11.63
CA ARG A 174 -14.05 10.66 12.79
C ARG A 174 -15.22 10.50 13.75
N GLY A 175 -16.45 10.46 13.26
CA GLY A 175 -17.65 10.27 14.09
C GLY A 175 -17.64 8.95 14.85
N VAL A 176 -17.17 7.87 14.21
CA VAL A 176 -17.03 6.55 14.86
C VAL A 176 -15.91 6.58 15.89
N VAL A 177 -14.75 7.16 15.55
CA VAL A 177 -13.59 7.31 16.45
C VAL A 177 -13.95 8.11 17.70
N ASP A 178 -14.62 9.25 17.56
CA ASP A 178 -15.01 10.12 18.68
C ASP A 178 -15.96 9.40 19.65
N ARG A 179 -16.81 8.51 19.12
CA ARG A 179 -17.78 7.74 19.92
C ARG A 179 -17.16 6.50 20.56
N LEU A 180 -16.38 5.74 19.78
CA LEU A 180 -15.83 4.45 20.16
C LEU A 180 -14.59 4.59 21.05
N LYS A 181 -13.77 5.62 20.80
CA LYS A 181 -12.46 5.85 21.42
C LYS A 181 -11.56 4.60 21.39
N PRO A 182 -11.27 4.04 20.20
CA PRO A 182 -10.34 2.92 20.09
C PRO A 182 -8.92 3.33 20.49
N ASP A 183 -8.13 2.35 20.90
CA ASP A 183 -6.71 2.53 21.27
C ASP A 183 -5.81 2.62 20.04
N ALA A 184 -6.24 2.06 18.90
CA ALA A 184 -5.57 2.17 17.61
C ALA A 184 -6.55 2.05 16.44
N LEU A 185 -6.17 2.63 15.30
CA LEU A 185 -6.88 2.51 14.03
C LEU A 185 -6.00 1.87 12.96
N ILE A 186 -6.57 0.94 12.21
CA ILE A 186 -5.93 0.37 11.01
C ILE A 186 -6.80 0.70 9.80
N ALA A 187 -6.27 1.45 8.83
CA ALA A 187 -6.95 1.76 7.58
C ALA A 187 -6.40 0.87 6.46
N ILE A 188 -7.27 0.22 5.70
CA ILE A 188 -6.89 -0.62 4.57
C ILE A 188 -7.42 0.01 3.29
N ASP A 189 -6.55 0.21 2.30
CA ASP A 189 -6.91 0.85 1.03
C ASP A 189 -6.29 0.14 -0.17
N ALA A 190 -6.91 0.30 -1.34
CA ALA A 190 -6.28 -0.04 -2.61
C ALA A 190 -5.36 1.11 -3.04
N LEU A 191 -4.15 0.79 -3.50
CA LEU A 191 -3.16 1.77 -3.94
C LEU A 191 -2.96 1.75 -5.46
N ALA A 192 -2.33 2.80 -5.97
CA ALA A 192 -1.77 2.82 -7.33
C ALA A 192 -0.26 2.55 -7.30
N ALA A 193 0.21 1.62 -8.13
CA ALA A 193 1.63 1.38 -8.37
C ALA A 193 2.16 2.27 -9.51
N ARG A 194 3.48 2.40 -9.58
CA ARG A 194 4.19 3.00 -10.73
C ARG A 194 5.02 2.01 -11.53
N SER A 195 4.94 0.74 -11.19
CA SER A 195 5.43 -0.36 -11.99
C SER A 195 4.36 -1.43 -12.11
N MET A 196 4.21 -1.99 -13.30
CA MET A 196 3.34 -3.15 -13.52
C MET A 196 3.73 -4.37 -12.66
N GLU A 197 5.01 -4.51 -12.31
CA GLU A 197 5.49 -5.66 -11.53
C GLU A 197 5.00 -5.66 -10.09
N ARG A 198 4.64 -4.48 -9.56
CA ARG A 198 4.19 -4.26 -8.17
C ARG A 198 2.66 -4.37 -7.99
N VAL A 199 1.91 -4.46 -9.10
CA VAL A 199 0.46 -4.62 -9.05
C VAL A 199 0.10 -6.01 -8.52
N SER A 200 -0.61 -6.02 -7.40
CA SER A 200 -1.08 -7.24 -6.72
C SER A 200 0.02 -8.19 -6.24
N THR A 201 1.24 -7.68 -6.11
CA THR A 201 2.43 -8.41 -5.63
C THR A 201 3.12 -7.69 -4.48
N THR A 202 2.53 -6.60 -3.98
CA THR A 202 3.13 -5.75 -2.96
C THR A 202 2.11 -5.41 -1.88
N ILE A 203 2.52 -5.44 -0.62
CA ILE A 203 1.75 -4.93 0.51
C ILE A 203 2.61 -3.85 1.18
N GLN A 204 2.07 -2.65 1.35
CA GLN A 204 2.70 -1.58 2.10
C GLN A 204 1.99 -1.37 3.43
N ILE A 205 2.76 -1.23 4.50
CA ILE A 205 2.29 -0.90 5.84
C ILE A 205 2.98 0.39 6.27
N ALA A 206 2.25 1.37 6.78
CA ALA A 206 2.82 2.64 7.21
C ALA A 206 2.14 3.19 8.47
N ASP A 207 2.90 3.80 9.38
CA ASP A 207 2.37 4.47 10.58
C ASP A 207 2.08 5.97 10.37
N THR A 208 2.25 6.47 9.15
CA THR A 208 2.03 7.88 8.80
C THR A 208 0.57 8.21 8.53
N GLY A 209 -0.29 7.20 8.45
CA GLY A 209 -1.69 7.34 8.08
C GLY A 209 -1.92 7.22 6.56
N ILE A 210 -3.11 7.62 6.13
CA ILE A 210 -3.54 7.55 4.73
C ILE A 210 -4.50 8.67 4.37
N ALA A 211 -4.37 9.19 3.14
CA ALA A 211 -5.35 10.09 2.55
C ALA A 211 -6.24 9.29 1.58
N PRO A 212 -7.53 9.04 1.92
CA PRO A 212 -8.39 8.20 1.09
C PRO A 212 -8.54 8.74 -0.33
N GLY A 213 -8.28 7.92 -1.35
CA GLY A 213 -8.34 8.33 -2.76
C GLY A 213 -7.17 9.20 -3.25
N GLY A 214 -6.03 9.14 -2.55
CA GLY A 214 -4.78 9.84 -2.94
C GLY A 214 -4.25 9.43 -4.32
N GLY A 215 -4.46 8.17 -4.74
CA GLY A 215 -4.05 7.66 -6.05
C GLY A 215 -4.71 8.33 -7.27
N VAL A 216 -5.75 9.16 -7.05
CA VAL A 216 -6.45 9.92 -8.11
C VAL A 216 -6.31 11.43 -7.90
N GLY A 217 -5.33 11.90 -7.10
CA GLY A 217 -4.98 13.31 -6.99
C GLY A 217 -5.97 14.20 -6.22
N ASN A 218 -6.88 13.62 -5.43
CA ASN A 218 -7.83 14.39 -4.61
C ASN A 218 -7.26 14.68 -3.20
N LYS A 219 -7.39 15.93 -2.75
CA LYS A 219 -7.04 16.36 -1.38
C LYS A 219 -8.20 16.04 -0.42
N ARG A 220 -8.30 14.79 0.05
CA ARG A 220 -9.27 14.39 1.09
C ARG A 220 -8.67 14.54 2.49
N MET A 221 -9.54 14.53 3.50
CA MET A 221 -9.13 14.51 4.90
C MET A 221 -8.25 13.29 5.18
N GLU A 222 -7.03 13.53 5.64
CA GLU A 222 -6.07 12.49 6.03
C GLU A 222 -6.53 11.79 7.32
N LEU A 223 -6.38 10.46 7.33
CA LEU A 223 -6.52 9.62 8.52
C LEU A 223 -5.12 9.33 9.05
N SER A 224 -4.69 10.09 10.05
CA SER A 224 -3.36 9.98 10.66
C SER A 224 -3.43 10.20 12.17
N GLU A 225 -2.35 9.90 12.88
CA GLU A 225 -2.26 10.19 14.30
C GLU A 225 -2.46 11.69 14.59
N GLN A 226 -2.00 12.55 13.68
CA GLN A 226 -2.16 14.00 13.80
C GLN A 226 -3.64 14.43 13.73
N THR A 227 -4.44 13.78 12.87
CA THR A 227 -5.85 14.15 12.69
C THR A 227 -6.79 13.44 13.65
N LEU A 228 -6.44 12.26 14.14
CA LEU A 228 -7.28 11.44 15.02
C LEU A 228 -6.85 11.40 16.48
N GLY A 229 -5.59 11.75 16.80
CA GLY A 229 -5.07 11.79 18.16
C GLY A 229 -4.80 10.40 18.77
N MET A 230 -4.61 9.38 17.93
CA MET A 230 -4.34 7.99 18.32
C MET A 230 -3.45 7.32 17.27
N PRO A 231 -2.76 6.22 17.61
CA PRO A 231 -1.99 5.44 16.63
C PRO A 231 -2.84 5.05 15.41
N VAL A 232 -2.34 5.37 14.22
CA VAL A 232 -2.95 5.00 12.94
C VAL A 232 -1.95 4.23 12.09
N VAL A 233 -2.33 3.04 11.64
CA VAL A 233 -1.56 2.26 10.67
C VAL A 233 -2.37 2.14 9.37
N ALA A 234 -1.75 2.48 8.26
CA ALA A 234 -2.29 2.29 6.93
C ALA A 234 -1.71 1.01 6.31
N ILE A 235 -2.55 0.23 5.65
CA ILE A 235 -2.18 -0.96 4.87
C ILE A 235 -2.70 -0.75 3.46
N GLY A 236 -1.82 -0.85 2.48
CA GLY A 236 -2.16 -0.62 1.09
C GLY A 236 -1.61 -1.71 0.18
N VAL A 237 -2.43 -2.18 -0.75
CA VAL A 237 -2.00 -3.10 -1.81
C VAL A 237 -2.21 -2.39 -3.15
N PRO A 238 -1.21 -2.31 -4.03
CA PRO A 238 -1.41 -1.76 -5.36
C PRO A 238 -2.29 -2.66 -6.21
N THR A 239 -3.40 -2.13 -6.72
CA THR A 239 -4.37 -2.90 -7.53
C THR A 239 -4.47 -2.38 -8.96
N VAL A 240 -3.94 -1.19 -9.20
CA VAL A 240 -3.99 -0.48 -10.48
C VAL A 240 -2.68 0.24 -10.78
N VAL A 241 -2.50 0.61 -12.04
CA VAL A 241 -1.53 1.61 -12.50
C VAL A 241 -2.23 2.64 -13.39
N ASP A 242 -1.60 3.79 -13.58
CA ASP A 242 -2.00 4.74 -14.63
C ASP A 242 -1.66 4.18 -16.03
N ALA A 243 -2.50 4.46 -17.03
CA ALA A 243 -2.26 4.03 -18.41
C ALA A 243 -0.94 4.57 -19.00
N ALA A 244 -0.53 5.78 -18.62
CA ALA A 244 0.76 6.35 -19.00
C ALA A 244 1.92 5.57 -18.39
N THR A 245 1.77 5.06 -17.15
CA THR A 245 2.74 4.17 -16.51
C THR A 245 2.88 2.86 -17.29
N LEU A 246 1.77 2.17 -17.58
CA LEU A 246 1.80 0.95 -18.39
C LEU A 246 2.47 1.18 -19.76
N THR A 247 2.09 2.27 -20.44
CA THR A 247 2.64 2.61 -21.76
C THR A 247 4.14 2.90 -21.66
N ASN A 248 4.56 3.60 -20.61
CA ASN A 248 5.97 3.91 -20.36
C ASN A 248 6.80 2.64 -20.15
N ASP A 249 6.33 1.73 -19.30
CA ASP A 249 6.97 0.45 -19.00
C ASP A 249 7.07 -0.42 -20.26
N ALA A 250 5.98 -0.50 -21.04
CA ALA A 250 5.96 -1.24 -22.30
C ALA A 250 6.96 -0.67 -23.32
N MET A 251 7.08 0.67 -23.42
CA MET A 251 8.08 1.31 -24.28
C MET A 251 9.51 1.05 -23.80
N ASP A 252 9.76 1.01 -22.48
CA ASP A 252 11.08 0.67 -21.95
C ASP A 252 11.47 -0.77 -22.31
N LEU A 253 10.55 -1.73 -22.18
CA LEU A 253 10.79 -3.12 -22.60
C LEU A 253 11.13 -3.22 -24.09
N VAL A 254 10.40 -2.49 -24.95
CA VAL A 254 10.69 -2.46 -26.40
C VAL A 254 12.07 -1.86 -26.68
N ILE A 255 12.42 -0.74 -26.04
CA ILE A 255 13.73 -0.11 -26.18
C ILE A 255 14.84 -1.08 -25.74
N ASP A 256 14.68 -1.72 -24.59
CA ASP A 256 15.66 -2.65 -24.03
C ASP A 256 15.85 -3.88 -24.93
N SER A 257 14.76 -4.44 -25.49
CA SER A 257 14.84 -5.50 -26.49
C SER A 257 15.59 -5.07 -27.75
N LEU A 258 15.27 -3.90 -28.32
CA LEU A 258 15.96 -3.38 -29.51
C LEU A 258 17.45 -3.10 -29.24
N MET A 259 17.79 -2.60 -28.05
CA MET A 259 19.18 -2.39 -27.64
C MET A 259 19.96 -3.70 -27.52
N ASN A 260 19.33 -4.76 -27.02
CA ASN A 260 19.96 -6.08 -26.89
C ASN A 260 20.21 -6.76 -28.23
N GLU A 261 19.38 -6.49 -29.24
CA GLU A 261 19.55 -7.00 -30.62
C GLU A 261 20.50 -6.14 -31.47
N SER A 262 20.78 -4.91 -31.04
CA SER A 262 21.61 -3.96 -31.80
C SER A 262 23.10 -4.07 -31.45
N PRO A 263 24.02 -3.97 -32.44
CA PRO A 263 25.45 -3.83 -32.16
C PRO A 263 25.72 -2.59 -31.30
N LYS A 264 26.48 -2.76 -30.21
CA LYS A 264 26.75 -1.71 -29.21
C LYS A 264 27.48 -0.49 -29.77
N ASP A 265 28.10 -0.61 -30.92
CA ASP A 265 28.84 0.42 -31.65
C ASP A 265 28.00 1.11 -32.75
N SER A 266 26.75 0.69 -32.94
CA SER A 266 25.87 1.29 -33.94
C SER A 266 25.32 2.65 -33.50
N GLY A 267 25.14 3.57 -34.46
CA GLY A 267 24.47 4.86 -34.20
C GLY A 267 23.03 4.70 -33.70
N PHE A 268 22.37 3.61 -34.09
CA PHE A 268 21.03 3.25 -33.62
C PHE A 268 21.02 2.89 -32.13
N TYR A 269 21.97 2.09 -31.66
CA TYR A 269 22.13 1.77 -30.24
C TYR A 269 22.34 3.02 -29.38
N ASN A 270 23.21 3.93 -29.83
CA ASN A 270 23.45 5.20 -29.12
C ASN A 270 22.18 6.07 -29.08
N THR A 271 21.42 6.12 -30.17
CA THR A 271 20.15 6.86 -30.22
C THR A 271 19.14 6.31 -29.21
N LEU A 272 18.98 4.98 -29.12
CA LEU A 272 18.08 4.35 -28.15
C LEU A 272 18.52 4.59 -26.70
N LYS A 273 19.83 4.55 -26.45
CA LYS A 273 20.41 4.79 -25.13
C LYS A 273 20.22 6.24 -24.66
N ASP A 274 20.28 7.18 -25.59
CA ASP A 274 20.17 8.62 -25.30
C ASP A 274 18.71 9.10 -25.18
N ILE A 275 17.72 8.21 -25.34
CA ILE A 275 16.31 8.54 -25.06
C ILE A 275 16.19 8.88 -23.58
N ASP A 276 15.87 10.14 -23.31
CA ASP A 276 15.54 10.62 -21.98
C ASP A 276 14.22 9.97 -21.51
N ARG A 277 14.34 8.97 -20.62
CA ARG A 277 13.20 8.26 -20.04
C ARG A 277 12.27 9.20 -19.27
N ASP A 278 12.76 10.34 -18.78
CA ASP A 278 11.92 11.29 -18.06
C ASP A 278 11.04 12.12 -18.99
N GLN A 279 11.60 12.61 -20.10
CA GLN A 279 10.83 13.32 -21.14
C GLN A 279 9.82 12.41 -21.83
N LYS A 280 10.17 11.12 -22.01
CA LYS A 280 9.30 10.11 -22.61
C LYS A 280 7.96 9.99 -21.86
N TYR A 281 7.99 9.95 -20.52
CA TYR A 281 6.78 9.83 -19.71
C TYR A 281 5.81 10.99 -19.90
N GLU A 282 6.31 12.23 -19.92
CA GLU A 282 5.46 13.41 -20.15
C GLU A 282 4.86 13.43 -21.56
N LEU A 283 5.63 13.03 -22.58
CA LEU A 283 5.12 12.90 -23.94
C LEU A 283 3.99 11.85 -24.05
N ILE A 284 4.13 10.72 -23.37
CA ILE A 284 3.10 9.68 -23.30
C ILE A 284 1.83 10.26 -22.66
N LYS A 285 1.98 10.95 -21.53
CA LYS A 285 0.86 11.54 -20.80
C LYS A 285 0.11 12.59 -21.64
N GLU A 286 0.85 13.48 -22.31
CA GLU A 286 0.28 14.47 -23.24
C GLU A 286 -0.43 13.81 -24.43
N ALA A 287 0.10 12.72 -24.96
CA ALA A 287 -0.50 11.99 -26.06
C ALA A 287 -1.81 11.26 -25.68
N LEU A 288 -1.89 10.74 -24.45
CA LEU A 288 -3.06 10.00 -23.95
C LEU A 288 -4.18 10.91 -23.45
N ASN A 289 -3.85 12.07 -22.88
CA ASN A 289 -4.82 12.97 -22.23
C ASN A 289 -6.04 13.35 -23.11
N PRO A 290 -5.91 13.63 -24.43
CA PRO A 290 -7.04 13.99 -25.28
C PRO A 290 -8.09 12.88 -25.48
N TYR A 291 -7.72 11.62 -25.25
CA TYR A 291 -8.55 10.47 -25.61
C TYR A 291 -9.17 9.77 -24.40
N VAL A 292 -8.45 9.74 -23.27
CA VAL A 292 -8.81 8.83 -22.17
C VAL A 292 -8.81 9.50 -20.79
N GLY A 293 -8.38 10.75 -20.67
CA GLY A 293 -8.27 11.44 -19.38
C GLY A 293 -7.44 10.63 -18.38
N HIS A 294 -7.95 10.47 -17.15
CA HIS A 294 -7.34 9.63 -16.13
C HIS A 294 -7.80 8.17 -16.26
N LEU A 295 -7.14 7.41 -17.14
CA LEU A 295 -7.38 5.98 -17.29
C LEU A 295 -6.50 5.18 -16.34
N ILE A 296 -7.13 4.31 -15.55
CA ILE A 296 -6.46 3.28 -14.76
C ILE A 296 -6.49 1.93 -15.48
N VAL A 297 -5.44 1.14 -15.28
CA VAL A 297 -5.32 -0.21 -15.83
C VAL A 297 -5.12 -1.21 -14.71
N THR A 298 -5.77 -2.36 -14.82
CA THR A 298 -5.74 -3.44 -13.85
C THR A 298 -5.80 -4.80 -14.56
N PRO A 299 -5.28 -5.89 -13.97
CA PRO A 299 -5.42 -7.23 -14.53
C PRO A 299 -6.87 -7.62 -14.82
N LYS A 300 -7.06 -8.48 -15.81
CA LYS A 300 -8.41 -8.96 -16.19
C LYS A 300 -9.10 -9.74 -15.05
N GLU A 301 -8.34 -10.51 -14.29
CA GLU A 301 -8.80 -11.38 -13.18
C GLU A 301 -8.68 -10.67 -11.82
N ILE A 302 -8.82 -9.35 -11.81
CA ILE A 302 -8.65 -8.54 -10.60
C ILE A 302 -9.67 -8.90 -9.51
N ASP A 303 -10.86 -9.38 -9.87
CA ASP A 303 -11.88 -9.86 -8.94
C ASP A 303 -11.38 -11.02 -8.07
N ASP A 304 -10.78 -12.03 -8.70
CA ASP A 304 -10.20 -13.19 -8.03
C ASP A 304 -8.97 -12.82 -7.21
N ILE A 305 -8.11 -11.96 -7.76
CA ILE A 305 -6.91 -11.46 -7.06
C ILE A 305 -7.33 -10.70 -5.80
N ILE A 306 -8.26 -9.76 -5.90
CA ILE A 306 -8.74 -8.95 -4.77
C ILE A 306 -9.42 -9.84 -3.72
N SER A 307 -10.17 -10.85 -4.14
CA SER A 307 -10.73 -11.87 -3.25
C SER A 307 -9.63 -12.61 -2.47
N ARG A 308 -8.59 -13.13 -3.15
CA ARG A 308 -7.47 -13.85 -2.50
C ARG A 308 -6.66 -12.95 -1.58
N VAL A 309 -6.18 -11.82 -2.08
CA VAL A 309 -5.35 -10.88 -1.31
C VAL A 309 -6.11 -10.36 -0.09
N SER A 310 -7.42 -10.12 -0.20
CA SER A 310 -8.21 -9.69 0.95
C SER A 310 -8.21 -10.69 2.11
N LYS A 311 -8.18 -12.00 1.82
CA LYS A 311 -8.07 -13.05 2.83
C LYS A 311 -6.68 -13.09 3.46
N VAL A 312 -5.63 -12.93 2.65
CA VAL A 312 -4.24 -12.86 3.14
C VAL A 312 -4.07 -11.69 4.09
N VAL A 313 -4.52 -10.49 3.69
CA VAL A 313 -4.46 -9.27 4.52
C VAL A 313 -5.31 -9.41 5.79
N ALA A 314 -6.54 -9.95 5.68
CA ALA A 314 -7.39 -10.17 6.84
C ALA A 314 -6.80 -11.17 7.84
N ASN A 315 -6.23 -12.27 7.35
CA ASN A 315 -5.56 -13.26 8.20
C ASN A 315 -4.29 -12.72 8.85
N GLY A 316 -3.50 -11.91 8.12
CA GLY A 316 -2.36 -11.18 8.69
C GLY A 316 -2.79 -10.25 9.84
N LEU A 317 -3.93 -9.57 9.68
CA LEU A 317 -4.53 -8.74 10.73
C LEU A 317 -5.06 -9.57 11.91
N ASN A 318 -5.79 -10.65 11.66
CA ASN A 318 -6.33 -11.52 12.72
C ASN A 318 -5.18 -12.07 13.56
N MET A 319 -4.10 -12.55 12.92
CA MET A 319 -2.90 -13.00 13.61
C MET A 319 -2.20 -11.86 14.35
N ALA A 320 -2.10 -10.66 13.77
CA ALA A 320 -1.46 -9.52 14.44
C ALA A 320 -2.21 -9.11 15.73
N LEU A 321 -3.54 -9.06 15.67
CA LEU A 321 -4.39 -8.45 16.68
C LEU A 321 -4.78 -9.40 17.80
N HIS A 322 -5.01 -10.68 17.50
CA HIS A 322 -5.39 -11.66 18.51
C HIS A 322 -4.17 -12.49 18.94
N GLN A 323 -3.80 -12.37 20.22
CA GLN A 323 -2.71 -13.17 20.77
C GLN A 323 -3.21 -14.60 20.99
N GLY A 324 -2.39 -15.62 20.69
CA GLY A 324 -2.77 -17.02 20.92
C GLY A 324 -3.73 -17.63 19.88
N ILE A 325 -4.29 -16.87 18.95
CA ILE A 325 -5.10 -17.39 17.84
C ILE A 325 -4.19 -17.79 16.67
N THR A 326 -4.36 -19.03 16.20
CA THR A 326 -3.71 -19.51 14.98
C THR A 326 -4.63 -19.39 13.77
N LEU A 327 -4.10 -19.57 12.56
CA LEU A 327 -4.92 -19.57 11.34
C LEU A 327 -6.07 -20.60 11.38
N ASP A 328 -5.86 -21.73 12.04
CA ASP A 328 -6.87 -22.78 12.15
C ASP A 328 -8.05 -22.35 13.06
N ASP A 329 -7.78 -21.46 14.02
CA ASP A 329 -8.80 -20.95 14.95
C ASP A 329 -9.63 -19.81 14.33
N VAL A 330 -9.05 -19.04 13.40
CA VAL A 330 -9.73 -17.94 12.71
C VAL A 330 -11.03 -18.41 12.04
N GLY A 331 -11.03 -19.61 11.47
CA GLY A 331 -12.21 -20.20 10.81
C GLY A 331 -13.40 -20.45 11.75
N ARG A 332 -13.22 -20.46 13.08
CA ARG A 332 -14.33 -20.60 14.05
C ARG A 332 -15.11 -19.30 14.26
N TYR A 333 -14.51 -18.17 13.92
CA TYR A 333 -15.05 -16.83 14.20
C TYR A 333 -15.48 -16.07 12.94
N ILE A 334 -15.15 -16.59 11.75
CA ILE A 334 -15.58 -16.05 10.46
C ILE A 334 -16.72 -16.93 9.93
N ASN A 335 -17.77 -16.28 9.42
CA ASN A 335 -18.98 -16.94 8.89
C ASN A 335 -18.70 -17.82 7.66
#